data_AF-A0A645HJZ5-F1
#
_entry.id   AF-A0A645HJZ5-F1
#
_cell.length_a   1.000
_cell.length_b   1.000
_cell.length_c   1.000
_cell.angle_alpha   90.00
_cell.angle_beta   90.00
_cell.angle_gamma   90.00
#
_symmetry.space_group_name_H-M   'P 1'
#
loop_
_entity.id
_entity.type
_entity.pdbx_description
1 polymer ?
#
loop_
_entity_poly.entity_id
_entity_poly.type
_entity_poly.pdbx_seq_one_letter_code
_entity_poly.pdbx_strand_id
1 'polypeptide(L)'
;MQRLAGLESYEGGRQVVIIHEAHTMQLAAANSLLKILEEPPADLVFILTAQNGDSLLPTILSRCTWVKVNGQEAEQEAASVMADLAAGLFSDLNKMPDSKVLLFADQVREDRSGVEAFLQQLLVLLRDGAVCHWVPQAAVLCCSKPQYLPFSGRECLLAAGWVEEAMTQLKANVNSRLLLDVLLLKLAALARKDRH
;
A
#
# COMPACT_ATOMS: atom_id res chain seq x y z
N MET A 1 -12.64 19.33 21.31
CA MET A 1 -12.69 17.96 21.88
C MET A 1 -13.51 17.88 23.17
N GLN A 2 -13.38 18.80 24.14
CA GLN A 2 -14.16 18.76 25.41
C GLN A 2 -15.69 18.90 25.28
N ARG A 3 -16.23 19.28 24.12
CA ARG A 3 -17.66 19.55 23.92
C ARG A 3 -18.51 18.33 23.52
N LEU A 4 -17.88 17.23 23.09
CA LEU A 4 -18.59 16.02 22.66
C LEU A 4 -18.95 15.10 23.83
N ALA A 5 -18.18 15.14 24.92
CA ALA A 5 -18.39 14.29 26.11
C ALA A 5 -19.57 14.73 27.00
N GLY A 6 -20.29 15.79 26.63
CA GLY A 6 -21.44 16.32 27.37
C GLY A 6 -22.75 16.30 26.57
N LEU A 7 -22.79 15.61 25.43
CA LEU A 7 -24.02 15.42 24.68
C LEU A 7 -24.67 14.13 25.18
N GLU A 8 -25.80 14.23 25.86
CA GLU A 8 -26.66 13.06 26.09
C GLU A 8 -27.11 12.50 24.74
N SER A 9 -27.09 11.18 24.60
CA SER A 9 -27.63 10.50 23.42
C SER A 9 -29.09 10.91 23.22
N TYR A 10 -29.41 11.45 22.04
CA TYR A 10 -30.77 11.89 21.68
C TYR A 10 -31.82 10.76 21.82
N GLU A 11 -31.39 9.50 21.85
CA GLU A 11 -32.26 8.31 21.99
C GLU A 11 -31.81 7.33 23.09
N GLY A 12 -31.02 7.76 24.09
CA GLY A 12 -30.66 6.90 25.24
C GLY A 12 -29.81 5.66 24.91
N GLY A 13 -29.05 5.70 23.79
CA GLY A 13 -28.16 4.63 23.34
C GLY A 13 -26.66 4.91 23.54
N ARG A 14 -25.82 3.93 23.16
CA ARG A 14 -24.35 4.02 23.19
C ARG A 14 -23.84 5.01 22.12
N GLN A 15 -23.03 5.97 22.50
CA GLN A 15 -22.33 6.88 21.59
C GLN A 15 -21.04 6.23 21.09
N VAL A 16 -20.80 6.31 19.78
CA VAL A 16 -19.58 5.80 19.15
C VAL A 16 -18.83 6.96 18.49
N VAL A 17 -17.55 7.11 18.82
CA VAL A 17 -16.66 8.12 18.24
C VAL A 17 -15.54 7.41 17.50
N ILE A 18 -15.44 7.65 16.20
CA ILE A 18 -14.40 7.08 15.33
C ILE A 18 -13.34 8.14 15.05
N ILE A 19 -12.08 7.85 15.35
CA ILE A 19 -10.93 8.68 15.02
C ILE A 19 -10.12 7.95 13.95
N HIS A 20 -10.19 8.49 12.72
CA HIS A 20 -9.42 7.97 11.61
C HIS A 20 -7.95 8.40 11.71
N GLU A 21 -7.03 7.49 11.36
CA GLU A 21 -5.58 7.73 11.37
C GLU A 21 -5.06 8.43 12.64
N ALA A 22 -5.40 7.86 13.80
CA ALA A 22 -5.11 8.42 15.12
C ALA A 22 -3.61 8.71 15.39
N HIS A 23 -2.71 8.05 14.65
CA HIS A 23 -1.27 8.31 14.66
C HIS A 23 -0.87 9.71 14.13
N THR A 24 -1.75 10.36 13.37
CA THR A 24 -1.55 11.72 12.84
C THR A 24 -1.97 12.82 13.81
N MET A 25 -2.57 12.46 14.95
CA MET A 25 -3.02 13.44 15.94
C MET A 25 -1.85 14.26 16.48
N GLN A 26 -2.04 15.58 16.54
CA GLN A 26 -1.12 16.46 17.26
C GLN A 26 -1.08 16.08 18.74
N LEU A 27 0.08 16.29 19.38
CA LEU A 27 0.31 15.92 20.78
C LEU A 27 -0.76 16.49 21.73
N ALA A 28 -1.24 17.71 21.50
CA ALA A 28 -2.30 18.33 22.29
C ALA A 28 -3.66 17.61 22.17
N ALA A 29 -4.00 17.11 20.98
CA ALA A 29 -5.20 16.33 20.74
C ALA A 29 -5.09 14.94 21.38
N ALA A 30 -3.95 14.28 21.24
CA ALA A 30 -3.66 12.98 21.86
C ALA A 30 -3.73 13.05 23.39
N ASN A 31 -3.12 14.07 24.01
CA ASN A 31 -3.20 14.29 25.46
C ASN A 31 -4.62 14.61 25.95
N SER A 32 -5.42 15.29 25.13
CA SER A 32 -6.83 15.55 25.45
C SER A 32 -7.66 14.27 25.40
N LEU A 33 -7.39 13.39 24.43
CA LEU A 33 -8.02 12.08 24.32
C LEU A 33 -7.67 11.17 25.51
N LEU A 34 -6.41 11.19 25.98
CA LEU A 34 -5.98 10.40 27.14
C LEU A 34 -6.84 10.65 28.38
N LYS A 35 -7.21 11.91 28.65
CA LYS A 35 -8.08 12.27 29.78
C LYS A 35 -9.45 11.61 29.70
N ILE A 36 -9.97 11.40 28.50
CA ILE A 36 -11.27 10.78 28.27
C ILE A 36 -11.16 9.24 28.32
N LEU A 37 -10.04 8.68 27.85
CA LEU A 37 -9.77 7.24 27.92
C LEU A 37 -9.48 6.74 29.34
N GLU A 38 -9.05 7.62 30.26
CA GLU A 38 -8.83 7.29 31.67
C GLU A 38 -10.13 7.08 32.45
N GLU A 39 -11.13 7.92 32.20
CA GLU A 39 -12.46 7.85 32.81
C GLU A 39 -13.52 7.90 31.71
N PRO A 40 -13.72 6.80 30.95
CA PRO A 40 -14.67 6.80 29.86
C PRO A 40 -16.11 6.92 30.41
N PRO A 41 -16.96 7.79 29.82
CA PRO A 41 -18.39 7.77 30.10
C PRO A 41 -18.98 6.38 29.82
N ALA A 42 -19.93 5.94 30.65
CA ALA A 42 -20.48 4.57 30.62
C ALA A 42 -21.02 4.14 29.24
N ASP A 43 -21.53 5.11 28.47
CA ASP A 43 -22.16 4.88 27.17
C ASP A 43 -21.31 5.35 25.98
N LEU A 44 -20.01 5.59 26.14
CA LEU A 44 -19.14 6.10 25.08
C LEU A 44 -18.10 5.07 24.63
N VAL A 45 -18.07 4.76 23.34
CA VAL A 45 -17.10 3.86 22.71
C VAL A 45 -16.21 4.64 21.75
N PHE A 46 -14.89 4.53 21.91
CA PHE A 46 -13.92 5.07 20.96
C PHE A 46 -13.39 3.97 20.04
N ILE A 47 -13.35 4.25 18.74
CA ILE A 47 -12.69 3.42 17.73
C ILE A 47 -11.57 4.24 17.12
N LEU A 48 -10.33 3.80 17.33
CA LEU A 48 -9.13 4.44 16.79
C LEU A 48 -8.55 3.57 15.67
N THR A 49 -8.28 4.17 14.51
CA THR A 49 -7.61 3.45 13.41
C THR A 49 -6.19 4.00 13.22
N ALA A 50 -5.23 3.12 12.97
CA ALA A 50 -3.84 3.49 12.71
C ALA A 50 -3.21 2.45 11.77
N GLN A 51 -2.21 2.86 10.98
CA GLN A 51 -1.53 1.96 10.03
C GLN A 51 -0.77 0.84 10.76
N ASN A 52 -0.23 1.13 11.93
CA ASN A 52 0.37 0.15 12.84
C ASN A 52 0.12 0.57 14.30
N GLY A 53 0.16 -0.39 15.22
CA GLY A 53 -0.02 -0.11 16.65
C GLY A 53 1.10 0.78 17.21
N ASP A 54 2.33 0.56 16.76
CA ASP A 54 3.53 1.24 17.27
C ASP A 54 3.62 2.74 16.91
N SER A 55 2.82 3.23 15.96
CA SER A 55 2.74 4.66 15.64
C SER A 55 1.88 5.47 16.61
N LEU A 56 1.13 4.81 17.49
CA LEU A 56 0.37 5.47 18.55
C LEU A 56 1.22 5.65 19.81
N LEU A 57 0.90 6.67 20.60
CA LEU A 57 1.55 6.87 21.88
C LEU A 57 1.34 5.63 22.78
N PRO A 58 2.40 5.12 23.45
CA PRO A 58 2.29 3.96 24.35
C PRO A 58 1.21 4.11 25.42
N THR A 59 0.93 5.34 25.84
CA THR A 59 -0.10 5.68 26.83
C THR A 59 -1.53 5.53 26.30
N ILE A 60 -1.75 5.69 24.99
CA ILE A 60 -3.04 5.41 24.35
C ILE A 60 -3.21 3.89 24.23
N LEU A 61 -2.16 3.19 23.80
CA LEU A 61 -2.16 1.73 23.65
C LEU A 61 -2.46 1.01 24.97
N SER A 62 -1.92 1.49 26.10
CA SER A 62 -2.18 0.87 27.41
C SER A 62 -3.62 1.01 27.90
N ARG A 63 -4.43 1.89 27.28
CA ARG A 63 -5.83 2.17 27.66
C ARG A 63 -6.83 1.71 26.60
N CYS A 64 -6.36 1.17 25.47
CA CYS A 64 -7.19 0.70 24.37
C CYS A 64 -7.05 -0.81 24.19
N THR A 65 -8.11 -1.47 23.73
CA THR A 65 -8.02 -2.85 23.25
C THR A 65 -7.53 -2.85 21.81
N TRP A 66 -6.47 -3.62 21.54
CA TRP A 66 -5.92 -3.72 20.19
C TRP A 66 -6.65 -4.80 19.39
N VAL A 67 -7.22 -4.40 18.26
CA VAL A 67 -7.82 -5.30 17.28
C VAL A 67 -7.05 -5.17 15.98
N LYS A 68 -6.27 -6.19 15.66
CA LYS A 68 -5.58 -6.25 14.37
C LYS A 68 -6.59 -6.65 13.30
N VAL A 69 -6.98 -5.70 12.46
CA VAL A 69 -7.77 -5.95 11.28
C VAL A 69 -6.82 -6.41 10.18
N ASN A 70 -6.86 -7.70 9.83
CA ASN A 70 -6.19 -8.18 8.63
C ASN A 70 -7.12 -7.83 7.46
N GLY A 71 -6.75 -6.89 6.59
CA GLY A 71 -7.51 -6.58 5.38
C GLY A 71 -7.45 -7.79 4.44
N GLN A 72 -8.53 -8.57 4.36
CA GLN A 72 -8.48 -9.85 3.63
C GLN A 72 -9.57 -10.09 2.58
N GLU A 73 -10.46 -9.15 2.28
CA GLU A 73 -11.51 -9.42 1.27
C GLU A 73 -11.52 -8.38 0.15
N ALA A 74 -11.87 -7.12 0.42
CA ALA A 74 -11.91 -6.09 -0.64
C ALA A 74 -10.52 -5.68 -1.17
N GLU A 75 -9.54 -5.59 -0.28
CA GLU A 75 -8.15 -5.24 -0.63
C GLU A 75 -7.45 -6.40 -1.33
N GLN A 76 -7.83 -7.63 -1.01
CA GLN A 76 -7.27 -8.84 -1.61
C GLN A 76 -7.79 -9.07 -3.03
N GLU A 77 -9.05 -8.72 -3.30
CA GLU A 77 -9.64 -8.76 -4.65
C GLU A 77 -9.00 -7.69 -5.55
N ALA A 78 -8.92 -6.44 -5.11
CA ALA A 78 -8.23 -5.37 -5.85
C ALA A 78 -6.72 -5.65 -6.04
N ALA A 79 -6.04 -6.18 -5.02
CA ALA A 79 -4.65 -6.59 -5.12
C ALA A 79 -4.47 -7.77 -6.09
N SER A 80 -5.41 -8.73 -6.13
CA SER A 80 -5.35 -9.84 -7.09
C SER A 80 -5.46 -9.36 -8.53
N VAL A 81 -6.37 -8.42 -8.82
CA VAL A 81 -6.48 -7.83 -10.17
C VAL A 81 -5.20 -7.07 -10.56
N MET A 82 -4.60 -6.33 -9.63
CA MET A 82 -3.34 -5.63 -9.89
C MET A 82 -2.15 -6.59 -10.02
N ALA A 83 -2.16 -7.70 -9.29
CA ALA A 83 -1.15 -8.74 -9.41
C ALA A 83 -1.21 -9.41 -10.79
N ASP A 84 -2.41 -9.73 -11.27
CA ASP A 84 -2.63 -10.29 -12.61
C ASP A 84 -2.23 -9.30 -13.71
N LEU A 85 -2.58 -8.02 -13.55
CA LEU A 85 -2.16 -6.96 -14.48
C LEU A 85 -0.64 -6.81 -14.52
N ALA A 86 0.01 -6.76 -13.36
CA ALA A 86 1.46 -6.66 -13.24
C ALA A 86 2.20 -7.89 -13.80
N ALA A 87 1.66 -9.09 -13.59
CA ALA A 87 2.18 -10.32 -14.20
C ALA A 87 2.00 -10.31 -15.73
N GLY A 88 0.82 -9.89 -16.21
CA GLY A 88 0.53 -9.72 -17.64
C GLY A 88 1.50 -8.75 -18.30
N LEU A 89 1.80 -7.62 -17.66
CA LEU A 89 2.80 -6.65 -18.13
C LEU A 89 4.13 -7.34 -18.46
N PHE A 90 4.72 -8.09 -17.53
CA PHE A 90 6.04 -8.70 -17.75
C PHE A 90 6.05 -9.79 -18.81
N SER A 91 4.92 -10.48 -19.00
CA SER A 91 4.78 -11.47 -20.08
C SER A 91 4.80 -10.82 -21.47
N ASP A 92 4.29 -9.59 -21.58
CA ASP A 92 4.14 -8.87 -22.85
C ASP A 92 5.23 -7.81 -23.09
N LEU A 93 5.88 -7.30 -22.06
CA LEU A 93 6.87 -6.20 -22.13
C LEU A 93 7.95 -6.43 -23.18
N ASN A 94 8.39 -7.68 -23.34
CA ASN A 94 9.44 -8.02 -24.30
C ASN A 94 8.97 -7.97 -25.77
N LYS A 95 7.67 -8.19 -26.01
CA LYS A 95 7.07 -8.27 -27.34
C LYS A 95 6.30 -7.00 -27.72
N MET A 96 6.04 -6.15 -26.74
CA MET A 96 5.17 -4.99 -26.90
C MET A 96 5.97 -3.79 -27.44
N PRO A 97 5.55 -3.13 -28.54
CA PRO A 97 6.15 -1.88 -29.02
C PRO A 97 5.85 -0.73 -28.05
N ASP A 98 6.69 0.31 -28.03
CA ASP A 98 6.58 1.45 -27.10
C ASP A 98 5.21 2.14 -27.18
N SER A 99 4.62 2.23 -28.38
CA SER A 99 3.27 2.77 -28.57
C SER A 99 2.20 2.01 -27.79
N LYS A 100 2.36 0.69 -27.59
CA LYS A 100 1.45 -0.12 -26.77
C LYS A 100 1.82 -0.12 -25.29
N VAL A 101 3.09 0.12 -24.93
CA VAL A 101 3.52 0.33 -23.54
C VAL A 101 2.81 1.56 -22.94
N LEU A 102 2.70 2.64 -23.71
CA LEU A 102 2.00 3.84 -23.29
C LEU A 102 0.49 3.60 -23.09
N LEU A 103 -0.12 2.73 -23.90
CA LEU A 103 -1.54 2.35 -23.74
C LEU A 103 -1.75 1.41 -22.55
N PHE A 104 -0.72 0.71 -22.09
CA PHE A 104 -0.82 -0.16 -20.92
C PHE A 104 -1.06 0.65 -19.64
N ALA A 105 -0.49 1.85 -19.54
CA ALA A 105 -0.75 2.75 -18.42
C ALA A 105 -2.23 3.15 -18.29
N ASP A 106 -3.05 3.04 -19.36
CA ASP A 106 -4.51 3.29 -19.31
C ASP A 106 -5.26 2.17 -18.57
N GLN A 107 -4.65 0.98 -18.47
CA GLN A 107 -5.26 -0.19 -17.81
C GLN A 107 -5.08 -0.16 -16.29
N VAL A 108 -4.11 0.63 -15.80
CA VAL A 108 -3.93 0.89 -14.38
C VAL A 108 -5.01 1.88 -13.96
N ARG A 109 -5.76 1.57 -12.89
CA ARG A 109 -6.81 2.46 -12.34
C ARG A 109 -6.31 3.91 -12.26
N GLU A 110 -7.11 4.85 -12.77
CA GLU A 110 -6.74 6.27 -12.93
C GLU A 110 -6.53 7.00 -11.59
N ASP A 111 -7.04 6.44 -10.50
CA ASP A 111 -6.91 7.04 -9.18
C ASP A 111 -5.58 6.64 -8.52
N ARG A 112 -5.10 7.52 -7.64
CA ARG A 112 -3.82 7.37 -6.96
C ARG A 112 -3.67 6.04 -6.22
N SER A 113 -4.76 5.54 -5.64
CA SER A 113 -4.75 4.28 -4.89
C SER A 113 -4.50 3.09 -5.82
N GLY A 114 -5.08 3.10 -7.01
CA GLY A 114 -4.85 2.09 -8.04
C GLY A 114 -3.40 2.07 -8.53
N VAL A 115 -2.82 3.24 -8.75
CA VAL A 115 -1.40 3.37 -9.13
C VAL A 115 -0.48 2.87 -8.02
N GLU A 116 -0.73 3.25 -6.77
CA GLU A 116 0.05 2.77 -5.64
C GLU A 116 -0.03 1.25 -5.49
N ALA A 117 -1.23 0.67 -5.58
CA ALA A 117 -1.43 -0.78 -5.54
C ALA A 117 -0.69 -1.50 -6.67
N PHE A 118 -0.73 -0.94 -7.89
CA PHE A 118 0.01 -1.49 -9.03
C PHE A 118 1.52 -1.46 -8.82
N LEU A 119 2.08 -0.33 -8.35
CA LEU A 119 3.51 -0.22 -8.04
C LEU A 119 3.94 -1.20 -6.94
N GLN A 120 3.11 -1.39 -5.91
CA GLN A 120 3.36 -2.40 -4.88
C GLN A 120 3.43 -3.81 -5.48
N GLN A 121 2.50 -4.19 -6.36
CA GLN A 121 2.54 -5.51 -7.01
C GLN A 121 3.77 -5.68 -7.92
N LEU A 122 4.20 -4.64 -8.64
CA LEU A 122 5.45 -4.68 -9.40
C LEU A 122 6.66 -4.94 -8.48
N LEU A 123 6.73 -4.27 -7.33
CA LEU A 123 7.80 -4.47 -6.35
C LEU A 123 7.83 -5.89 -5.81
N VAL A 124 6.67 -6.46 -5.49
CA VAL A 124 6.58 -7.85 -5.00
C VAL A 124 7.09 -8.82 -6.07
N LEU A 125 6.66 -8.67 -7.32
CA LEU A 125 7.12 -9.51 -8.43
C LEU A 125 8.64 -9.39 -8.63
N LEU A 126 9.17 -8.17 -8.71
CA LEU A 126 10.60 -7.92 -8.91
C LEU A 126 11.44 -8.45 -7.75
N ARG A 127 10.98 -8.27 -6.51
CA ARG A 127 11.61 -8.85 -5.32
C ARG A 127 11.68 -10.37 -5.43
N ASP A 128 10.57 -11.03 -5.71
CA ASP A 128 10.53 -12.48 -5.79
C ASP A 128 11.35 -13.03 -6.97
N GLY A 129 11.41 -12.29 -8.08
CA GLY A 129 12.33 -12.55 -9.19
C GLY A 129 13.79 -12.51 -8.77
N ALA A 130 14.20 -11.49 -8.01
CA ALA A 130 15.55 -11.39 -7.47
C ALA A 130 15.85 -12.52 -6.46
N VAL A 131 14.90 -12.80 -5.55
CA VAL A 131 15.03 -13.85 -4.53
C VAL A 131 15.17 -15.22 -5.18
N CYS A 132 14.38 -15.54 -6.21
CA CYS A 132 14.50 -16.82 -6.93
C CYS A 132 15.88 -17.02 -7.56
N HIS A 133 16.56 -15.95 -7.93
CA HIS A 133 17.88 -16.02 -8.52
C HIS A 133 18.98 -16.32 -7.49
N TRP A 134 18.79 -15.95 -6.21
CA TRP A 134 19.81 -16.04 -5.16
C TRP A 134 19.50 -17.03 -4.04
N VAL A 135 18.23 -17.38 -3.83
CA VAL A 135 17.76 -18.26 -2.76
C VAL A 135 16.81 -19.32 -3.35
N PRO A 136 17.18 -20.60 -3.34
CA PRO A 136 16.37 -21.68 -3.92
C PRO A 136 15.18 -22.13 -3.06
N GLN A 137 14.82 -21.40 -1.99
CA GLN A 137 13.73 -21.77 -1.08
C GLN A 137 12.44 -21.02 -1.41
N ALA A 138 11.43 -21.76 -1.89
CA ALA A 138 10.11 -21.23 -2.23
C ALA A 138 9.35 -20.60 -1.03
N ALA A 139 9.73 -20.94 0.21
CA ALA A 139 9.10 -20.43 1.42
C ALA A 139 9.31 -18.91 1.66
N VAL A 140 10.25 -18.29 0.95
CA VAL A 140 10.59 -16.86 1.10
C VAL A 140 9.83 -15.98 0.08
N LEU A 141 9.14 -16.60 -0.88
CA LEU A 141 8.45 -15.90 -1.97
C LEU A 141 7.09 -15.38 -1.50
N CYS A 142 6.77 -14.16 -1.91
CA CYS A 142 5.45 -13.59 -1.68
C CYS A 142 4.44 -14.00 -2.77
N CYS A 143 4.93 -14.28 -3.98
CA CYS A 143 4.18 -14.74 -5.13
C CYS A 143 4.45 -16.23 -5.36
N SER A 144 3.41 -16.96 -5.76
CA SER A 144 3.51 -18.38 -6.06
C SER A 144 4.26 -18.68 -7.37
N LYS A 145 4.43 -17.70 -8.28
CA LYS A 145 5.05 -17.90 -9.62
C LYS A 145 5.88 -16.70 -10.14
N PRO A 146 7.04 -16.37 -9.56
CA PRO A 146 7.91 -15.29 -10.06
C PRO A 146 8.71 -15.63 -11.34
N GLN A 147 8.59 -16.84 -11.88
CA GLN A 147 9.44 -17.36 -12.97
C GLN A 147 9.24 -16.70 -14.35
N TYR A 148 8.33 -15.74 -14.49
CA TYR A 148 7.98 -15.13 -15.79
C TYR A 148 8.64 -13.77 -16.07
N LEU A 149 9.57 -13.34 -15.22
CA LEU A 149 10.22 -12.05 -15.41
C LEU A 149 11.31 -12.11 -16.50
N PRO A 150 11.33 -11.18 -17.46
CA PRO A 150 12.34 -11.12 -18.51
C PRO A 150 13.66 -10.49 -18.04
N PHE A 151 14.03 -10.69 -16.76
CA PHE A 151 15.13 -10.00 -16.09
C PHE A 151 16.01 -10.99 -15.33
N SER A 152 17.31 -10.71 -15.28
CA SER A 152 18.24 -11.33 -14.34
C SER A 152 18.00 -10.83 -12.90
N GLY A 153 18.54 -11.52 -11.90
CA GLY A 153 18.39 -11.11 -10.50
C GLY A 153 18.88 -9.68 -10.21
N ARG A 154 19.94 -9.23 -10.90
CA ARG A 154 20.45 -7.85 -10.77
C ARG A 154 19.53 -6.82 -11.42
N GLU A 155 18.95 -7.16 -12.56
CA GLU A 155 18.00 -6.30 -13.27
C GLU A 155 16.68 -6.18 -12.51
N CYS A 156 16.24 -7.25 -11.84
CA CYS A 156 15.11 -7.20 -10.92
C CYS A 156 15.33 -6.16 -9.80
N LEU A 157 16.54 -6.11 -9.22
CA LEU A 157 16.88 -5.11 -8.19
C LEU A 157 16.95 -3.69 -8.77
N LEU A 158 17.53 -3.53 -9.95
CA LEU A 158 17.58 -2.24 -10.65
C LEU A 158 16.17 -1.70 -10.92
N ALA A 159 15.31 -2.56 -11.47
CA ALA A 159 13.91 -2.26 -11.76
C ALA A 159 13.13 -1.96 -10.48
N ALA A 160 13.35 -2.71 -9.39
CA ALA A 160 12.72 -2.46 -8.10
C ALA A 160 13.07 -1.06 -7.57
N GLY A 161 14.32 -0.63 -7.71
CA GLY A 161 14.73 0.74 -7.36
C GLY A 161 13.98 1.82 -8.16
N TRP A 162 13.68 1.58 -9.44
CA TRP A 162 12.85 2.51 -10.22
C TRP A 162 11.40 2.55 -9.74
N VAL A 163 10.84 1.43 -9.29
CA VAL A 163 9.49 1.36 -8.73
C VAL A 163 9.43 2.07 -7.38
N GLU A 164 10.42 1.89 -6.50
CA GLU A 164 10.49 2.60 -5.21
C GLU A 164 10.61 4.11 -5.39
N GLU A 165 11.42 4.55 -6.34
CA GLU A 165 11.53 5.96 -6.73
C GLU A 165 10.17 6.49 -7.23
N ALA A 166 9.49 5.71 -8.08
CA ALA A 166 8.15 6.05 -8.56
C ALA A 166 7.13 6.12 -7.41
N MET A 167 7.17 5.22 -6.42
CA MET A 167 6.30 5.32 -5.24
C MET A 167 6.58 6.59 -4.42
N THR A 168 7.85 6.97 -4.30
CA THR A 168 8.26 8.20 -3.59
C THR A 168 7.79 9.45 -4.33
N GLN A 169 7.91 9.48 -5.66
CA GLN A 169 7.41 10.56 -6.50
C GLN A 169 5.88 10.64 -6.48
N LEU A 170 5.19 9.50 -6.46
CA LEU A 170 3.75 9.48 -6.27
C LEU A 170 3.41 10.15 -4.94
N LYS A 171 4.06 9.77 -3.83
CA LYS A 171 3.92 10.43 -2.50
C LYS A 171 4.14 11.94 -2.54
N ALA A 172 5.04 12.43 -3.39
CA ALA A 172 5.29 13.86 -3.63
C ALA A 172 4.28 14.57 -4.55
N ASN A 173 3.14 13.96 -4.87
CA ASN A 173 2.08 14.49 -5.74
C ASN A 173 2.51 14.75 -7.20
N VAL A 174 3.45 13.96 -7.71
CA VAL A 174 3.78 13.95 -9.15
C VAL A 174 2.60 13.40 -9.96
N ASN A 175 2.46 13.86 -11.21
CA ASN A 175 1.47 13.35 -12.15
C ASN A 175 1.63 11.83 -12.33
N SER A 176 0.63 11.07 -11.89
CA SER A 176 0.65 9.61 -11.87
C SER A 176 0.79 9.01 -13.27
N ARG A 177 0.20 9.64 -14.29
CA ARG A 177 0.29 9.16 -15.66
C ARG A 177 1.70 9.26 -16.22
N LEU A 178 2.27 10.46 -16.17
CA LEU A 178 3.62 10.69 -16.67
C LEU A 178 4.64 9.77 -15.96
N LEU A 179 4.45 9.56 -14.66
CA LEU A 179 5.24 8.68 -13.85
C LEU A 179 5.16 7.21 -14.30
N LEU A 180 3.95 6.71 -14.57
CA LEU A 180 3.75 5.37 -15.10
C LEU A 180 4.37 5.21 -16.49
N ASP A 181 4.14 6.15 -17.40
CA ASP A 181 4.68 6.09 -18.76
C ASP A 181 6.23 5.99 -18.74
N VAL A 182 6.89 6.83 -17.95
CA VAL A 182 8.35 6.82 -17.81
C VAL A 182 8.84 5.50 -17.18
N LEU A 183 8.17 5.01 -16.15
CA LEU A 183 8.54 3.76 -15.50
C LEU A 183 8.40 2.57 -16.44
N LEU A 184 7.25 2.44 -17.12
CA LEU A 184 6.96 1.34 -18.02
C LEU A 184 7.90 1.33 -19.23
N LEU A 185 8.24 2.50 -19.79
CA LEU A 185 9.24 2.61 -20.86
C LEU A 185 10.64 2.16 -20.40
N LYS A 186 11.05 2.52 -19.18
CA LYS A 186 12.33 2.04 -18.60
C LYS A 186 12.34 0.51 -18.45
N LEU A 187 11.25 -0.06 -17.93
CA LEU A 187 11.11 -1.51 -17.78
C LEU A 187 11.12 -2.23 -19.13
N ALA A 188 10.43 -1.67 -20.14
CA ALA A 188 10.41 -2.21 -21.51
C ALA A 188 11.80 -2.17 -22.16
N ALA A 189 12.51 -1.05 -22.02
CA ALA A 189 13.87 -0.90 -22.53
C ALA A 189 14.82 -1.91 -21.89
N LEU A 190 14.71 -2.13 -20.57
CA LEU A 190 15.49 -3.12 -19.84
C LEU A 190 15.20 -4.54 -20.35
N ALA A 191 13.92 -4.90 -20.51
CA ALA A 191 13.51 -6.24 -20.95
C ALA A 191 13.99 -6.62 -22.36
N ARG A 192 14.29 -5.63 -23.20
CA ARG A 192 14.78 -5.81 -24.58
C ARG A 192 16.31 -5.80 -24.68
N LYS A 193 17.03 -5.26 -23.68
CA LYS A 193 18.47 -4.99 -23.75
C LYS A 193 19.32 -6.26 -23.85
N ASP A 194 18.88 -7.36 -23.25
CA ASP A 194 19.62 -8.63 -23.18
C ASP A 194 19.44 -9.57 -24.40
N ARG A 195 19.08 -9.03 -25.58
CA ARG A 195 18.84 -9.82 -26.80
C ARG A 195 19.67 -9.43 -28.03
N HIS A 196 20.75 -8.68 -27.85
CA HIS A 196 21.70 -8.34 -28.91
C HIS A 196 23.13 -8.79 -28.58
#